data_AF-A0A939WI73-F1
#
_entry.id   AF-A0A939WI73-F1
#
_cell.length_a   1.000
_cell.length_b   1.000
_cell.length_c   1.000
_cell.angle_alpha   90.00
_cell.angle_beta   90.00
_cell.angle_gamma   90.00
#
_symmetry.space_group_name_H-M   'P 1'
#
loop_
_entity.id
_entity.type
_entity.pdbx_description
1 polymer ?
#
loop_
_entity_poly.entity_id
_entity_poly.type
_entity_poly.pdbx_seq_one_letter_code
_entity_poly.pdbx_strand_id
1 'polypeptide(L)'
;MNKIDGLATSSEWAVISSPYAAFRSGSSLESQVIAHGRQGDICEIKGKKIEKEVKGTVLWYHFDDGWLSENDIIVCNNRMQADKASADMLK
;
A
#
# COMPACT_ATOMS: atom_id res chain seq x y z
N MET A 1 33.88 -6.27 8.71
CA MET A 1 32.49 -5.79 8.88
C MET A 1 32.28 -4.62 7.95
N ASN A 2 31.75 -4.85 6.74
CA ASN A 2 31.44 -3.75 5.83
C ASN A 2 30.05 -3.20 6.17
N LYS A 3 30.03 -2.00 6.77
CA LYS A 3 28.85 -1.13 6.77
C LYS A 3 28.59 -0.74 5.32
N ILE A 4 27.47 -1.18 4.78
CA ILE A 4 26.90 -0.60 3.56
C ILE A 4 26.17 0.67 3.99
N ASP A 5 26.73 1.82 3.64
CA ASP A 5 26.10 3.13 3.78
C ASP A 5 24.76 3.11 3.04
N GLY A 6 23.70 3.51 3.74
CA GLY A 6 22.33 3.44 3.27
C GLY A 6 22.16 4.22 1.98
N LEU A 7 21.97 3.50 0.88
CA LEU A 7 21.27 4.01 -0.29
C LEU A 7 19.99 4.65 0.24
N ALA A 8 19.83 5.96 0.06
CA ALA A 8 18.63 6.69 0.43
C ALA A 8 17.43 5.85 -0.03
N THR A 9 16.78 5.19 0.93
CA THR A 9 15.70 4.28 0.63
C THR A 9 14.53 5.20 0.35
N SER A 10 14.37 5.62 -0.90
CA SER A 10 13.24 6.43 -1.31
C SER A 10 11.99 5.70 -0.84
N SER A 11 11.28 6.29 0.13
CA SER A 11 10.03 5.73 0.62
C SER A 11 9.09 5.56 -0.57
N GLU A 12 8.56 4.36 -0.74
CA GLU A 12 7.50 4.10 -1.70
C GLU A 12 6.18 4.58 -1.12
N TRP A 13 5.32 5.08 -2.00
CA TRP A 13 4.01 5.62 -1.64
C TRP A 13 2.93 4.83 -2.38
N ALA A 14 1.72 4.88 -1.86
CA ALA A 14 0.55 4.30 -2.50
C ALA A 14 -0.60 5.31 -2.50
N VAL A 15 -1.44 5.24 -3.52
CA VAL A 15 -2.74 5.90 -3.55
C VAL A 15 -3.82 4.82 -3.53
N ILE A 16 -4.81 4.95 -2.66
CA ILE A 16 -5.96 4.04 -2.65
C ILE A 16 -6.76 4.25 -3.94
N SER A 17 -6.91 3.20 -4.75
CA SER A 17 -7.67 3.21 -6.00
C SER A 17 -9.11 2.73 -5.83
N SER A 18 -9.37 1.86 -4.86
CA SER A 18 -10.71 1.40 -4.52
C SER A 18 -11.56 2.52 -3.89
N PRO A 19 -12.85 2.67 -4.25
CA PRO A 19 -13.77 3.63 -3.61
C PRO A 19 -13.79 3.51 -2.10
N TYR A 20 -13.67 2.28 -1.60
CA TYR A 20 -13.60 1.94 -0.19
C TYR A 20 -12.57 0.85 0.01
N ALA A 21 -11.52 1.16 0.76
CA ALA A 21 -10.47 0.22 1.11
C ALA A 21 -10.59 -0.19 2.58
N ALA A 22 -10.43 -1.48 2.85
CA ALA A 22 -10.50 -2.04 4.19
C ALA A 22 -9.11 -2.48 4.62
N PHE A 23 -8.47 -1.69 5.48
CA PHE A 23 -7.17 -2.04 6.05
C PHE A 23 -7.31 -3.20 7.01
N ARG A 24 -6.46 -4.20 6.85
CA ARG A 24 -6.50 -5.44 7.63
C ARG A 24 -5.36 -5.53 8.62
N SER A 25 -5.61 -6.23 9.71
CA SER A 25 -4.61 -6.56 10.74
C SER A 25 -3.47 -7.44 10.22
N GLY A 26 -3.68 -8.15 9.11
CA GLY A 26 -2.70 -9.02 8.48
C GLY A 26 -2.84 -9.04 6.97
N SER A 27 -1.82 -9.57 6.29
CA SER A 27 -1.71 -9.72 4.85
C SER A 27 -2.59 -10.86 4.30
N SER A 28 -3.87 -10.87 4.59
CA SER A 28 -4.79 -11.91 4.09
C SER A 28 -6.22 -11.40 4.05
N LEU A 29 -7.02 -11.84 3.08
CA LEU A 29 -8.45 -11.47 3.00
C LEU A 29 -9.28 -11.97 4.20
N GLU A 30 -8.80 -12.97 4.93
CA GLU A 30 -9.46 -13.47 6.16
C GLU A 30 -9.07 -12.69 7.42
N SER A 31 -8.05 -11.82 7.35
CA SER A 31 -7.65 -11.01 8.50
C SER A 31 -8.70 -9.94 8.82
N GLN A 32 -8.87 -9.67 10.12
CA GLN A 32 -9.82 -8.67 10.62
C GLN A 32 -9.54 -7.29 10.02
N VAL A 33 -10.60 -6.60 9.60
CA VAL A 33 -10.55 -5.19 9.20
C VAL A 33 -10.42 -4.31 10.44
N ILE A 34 -9.40 -3.44 10.46
CA ILE A 34 -9.06 -2.59 11.61
C ILE A 34 -9.18 -1.10 11.31
N ALA A 35 -9.17 -0.71 10.03
CA ALA A 35 -9.35 0.67 9.59
C ALA A 35 -9.92 0.72 8.17
N HIS A 36 -10.29 1.92 7.73
CA HIS A 36 -10.86 2.16 6.42
C HIS A 36 -10.17 3.33 5.73
N GLY A 37 -9.99 3.20 4.42
CA GLY A 37 -9.51 4.26 3.55
C GLY A 37 -10.49 4.49 2.40
N ARG A 38 -10.29 5.58 1.67
CA ARG A 38 -11.12 5.99 0.54
C ARG A 38 -10.24 6.24 -0.67
N GLN A 39 -10.86 6.17 -1.84
CA GLN A 39 -10.19 6.48 -3.09
C GLN A 39 -9.50 7.86 -3.02
N GLY A 40 -8.25 7.91 -3.47
CA GLY A 40 -7.42 9.11 -3.43
C GLY A 40 -6.61 9.29 -2.16
N ASP A 41 -6.85 8.53 -1.09
CA ASP A 41 -6.01 8.59 0.11
C ASP A 41 -4.57 8.18 -0.23
N ILE A 42 -3.59 8.93 0.29
CA ILE A 42 -2.16 8.73 0.00
C ILE A 42 -1.45 8.24 1.25
N CYS A 43 -0.89 7.03 1.18
CA CYS A 43 -0.24 6.35 2.29
C CYS A 43 1.22 6.02 1.96
N GLU A 44 2.11 6.04 2.96
CA GLU A 44 3.51 5.62 2.80
C GLU A 44 3.61 4.10 3.01
N ILE A 45 4.26 3.39 2.09
CA ILE A 45 4.46 1.94 2.21
C ILE A 45 5.58 1.68 3.22
N LYS A 46 5.24 0.97 4.29
CA LYS A 46 6.17 0.56 5.37
C LYS A 46 6.73 -0.85 5.18
N GLY A 47 6.07 -1.67 4.37
CA GLY A 47 6.48 -3.05 4.13
C GLY A 47 5.66 -3.73 3.05
N LYS A 48 6.12 -4.91 2.62
CA LYS A 48 5.48 -5.72 1.58
C LYS A 48 5.52 -7.19 1.97
N LYS A 49 4.48 -7.94 1.62
CA LYS A 49 4.43 -9.38 1.84
C LYS A 49 3.69 -10.07 0.72
N ILE A 50 4.25 -11.18 0.25
CA ILE A 50 3.67 -12.01 -0.80
C ILE A 50 2.96 -13.17 -0.13
N GLU A 51 1.68 -13.35 -0.43
CA GLU A 51 0.82 -14.34 0.22
C GLU A 51 0.16 -15.23 -0.82
N LYS A 52 0.02 -16.51 -0.50
CA LYS A 52 -0.68 -17.46 -1.36
C LYS A 52 -2.16 -17.46 -1.00
N GLU A 53 -3.00 -17.05 -1.94
CA GLU A 53 -4.45 -17.11 -1.83
C GLU A 53 -5.03 -18.13 -2.84
N VAL A 54 -6.32 -18.43 -2.72
CA VAL A 54 -7.01 -19.44 -3.54
C VAL A 54 -6.90 -19.16 -5.05
N LYS A 55 -6.88 -17.88 -5.43
CA LYS A 55 -6.81 -17.43 -6.84
C LYS A 55 -5.40 -17.17 -7.34
N GLY A 56 -4.38 -17.47 -6.54
CA GLY A 56 -2.98 -17.23 -6.88
C GLY A 56 -2.24 -16.46 -5.79
N THR A 57 -1.12 -15.89 -6.17
CA THR A 57 -0.27 -15.12 -5.25
C THR A 57 -0.70 -13.66 -5.28
N VAL A 58 -0.88 -13.05 -4.11
CA VAL A 58 -1.25 -11.64 -3.98
C VAL A 58 -0.18 -10.91 -3.17
N LEU A 59 0.21 -9.74 -3.66
CA LEU A 59 1.11 -8.83 -2.97
C LEU A 59 0.31 -7.90 -2.05
N TRP A 60 0.74 -7.88 -0.79
CA TRP A 60 0.19 -7.05 0.26
C TRP A 60 1.17 -5.97 0.67
N TYR A 61 0.65 -4.79 0.99
CA TYR A 61 1.41 -3.62 1.39
C TYR A 61 0.99 -3.19 2.79
N HIS A 62 1.98 -2.91 3.62
CA HIS A 62 1.78 -2.46 4.99
C HIS A 62 1.87 -0.94 5.08
N PHE A 63 0.94 -0.36 5.81
CA PHE A 63 0.81 1.06 6.11
C PHE A 63 0.60 1.23 7.62
N ASP A 64 0.62 2.47 8.12
CA ASP A 64 0.35 2.74 9.54
C ASP A 64 -1.04 2.24 9.99
N ASP A 65 -2.04 2.27 9.10
CA ASP A 65 -3.40 1.80 9.36
C ASP A 65 -3.62 0.29 9.14
N GLY A 66 -2.62 -0.44 8.66
CA GLY A 66 -2.67 -1.89 8.44
C GLY A 66 -2.29 -2.31 7.02
N TRP A 67 -2.85 -3.43 6.55
CA TRP A 67 -2.52 -4.05 5.27
C TRP A 67 -3.59 -3.83 4.21
N LEU A 68 -3.17 -3.48 2.99
CA LEU A 68 -4.01 -3.50 1.78
C LEU A 68 -3.39 -4.38 0.70
N SER A 69 -4.24 -4.92 -0.16
CA SER A 69 -3.82 -5.73 -1.30
C SER A 69 -3.37 -4.83 -2.46
N GLU A 70 -2.57 -5.37 -3.38
CA GLU A 70 -2.21 -4.71 -4.64
C GLU A 70 -3.41 -4.28 -5.49
N ASN A 71 -4.58 -4.88 -5.27
CA ASN A 71 -5.79 -4.56 -6.03
C ASN A 71 -6.45 -3.25 -5.56
N ASP A 72 -6.14 -2.80 -4.34
CA ASP A 72 -6.78 -1.64 -3.71
C ASP A 72 -5.96 -0.35 -3.84
N ILE A 73 -4.75 -0.43 -4.43
CA ILE A 73 -3.80 0.68 -4.45
C ILE A 73 -3.09 0.83 -5.80
N ILE A 74 -2.53 2.02 -6.02
CA ILE A 74 -1.52 2.29 -7.05
C ILE A 74 -0.22 2.68 -6.37
N VAL A 75 0.83 1.89 -6.61
CA VAL A 75 2.17 2.14 -6.06
C VAL A 75 2.88 3.23 -6.85
N CYS A 76 3.50 4.16 -6.13
CA CYS A 76 4.20 5.34 -6.62
C CYS A 76 5.62 5.37 -6.04
N ASN A 77 6.60 5.78 -6.83
CA ASN A 77 8.01 5.79 -6.40
C ASN A 77 8.35 6.93 -5.44
N ASN A 78 7.46 7.93 -5.32
CA ASN A 78 7.61 9.07 -4.43
C ASN A 78 6.26 9.75 -4.17
N ARG A 79 6.23 10.65 -3.18
CA ARG A 79 5.03 11.38 -2.78
C ARG A 79 4.45 12.24 -3.89
N MET A 80 5.27 12.86 -4.74
CA MET A 80 4.81 13.73 -5.82
C MET A 80 4.01 12.94 -6.88
N GLN A 81 4.44 11.73 -7.21
CA GLN A 81 3.69 10.82 -8.10
C GLN A 81 2.35 10.43 -7.48
N ALA A 82 2.34 10.15 -6.18
CA ALA A 82 1.11 9.79 -5.46
C ALA A 82 0.11 10.96 -5.41
N ASP A 83 0.59 12.17 -5.16
CA ASP A 83 -0.24 13.39 -5.15
C ASP A 83 -0.90 13.62 -6.52
N LYS A 84 -0.11 13.51 -7.59
CA LYS A 84 -0.62 13.59 -8.96
C LYS A 84 -1.68 12.52 -9.26
N ALA A 85 -1.44 11.27 -8.85
CA ALA A 85 -2.37 10.17 -9.09
C ALA A 85 -3.69 10.35 -8.32
N SER A 86 -3.62 10.78 -7.05
CA SER A 86 -4.80 11.12 -6.24
C SER A 86 -5.63 12.23 -6.87
N ALA A 87 -4.99 13.32 -7.31
CA ALA A 87 -5.67 14.44 -7.95
C ALA A 87 -6.33 14.07 -9.29
N ASP A 88 -5.82 13.06 -10.01
CA ASP A 88 -6.43 12.58 -11.25
C ASP A 88 -7.68 11.72 -11.00
N MET A 89 -7.71 10.98 -9.89
CA MET A 89 -8.85 10.13 -9.50
C MET A 89 -10.06 10.90 -8.98
N LEU A 90 -9.84 12.10 -8.45
CA LEU A 90 -10.88 12.92 -7.80
C LEU A 90 -11.52 13.97 -8.74
N LYS A 91 -11.16 13.96 -10.02
CA LYS A 91 -11.74 14.82 -11.06
C LYS A 91 -12.95 14.17 -11.70
#